data_AF-A0A6V7JWM0-F1
#
_entry.id   AF-A0A6V7JWM0-F1
#
_cell.length_a   1.000
_cell.length_b   1.000
_cell.length_c   1.000
_cell.angle_alpha   90.00
_cell.angle_beta   90.00
_cell.angle_gamma   90.00
#
_symmetry.space_group_name_H-M   'P 1'
#
loop_
_entity.id
_entity.type
_entity.pdbx_description
1 polymer ?
#
loop_
_entity_poly.entity_id
_entity_poly.type
_entity_poly.pdbx_seq_one_letter_code
_entity_poly.pdbx_strand_id
1 'polypeptide(L)' 'SAFICPEFRYLMKGIEKADSFNFNPHKWMLVNFDCSTMWLKDPTYVINAFNVDPLYLKHDMQGSAPDYR' A
#
# COMPACT_ATOMS: atom_id res chain seq x y z
N SER A 1 9.29 -8.28 -6.82
CA SER A 1 9.59 -7.16 -7.70
C SER A 1 11.06 -7.23 -8.05
N ALA A 2 11.43 -7.07 -9.32
CA ALA A 2 12.83 -7.01 -9.74
C ALA A 2 13.61 -5.88 -9.05
N PHE A 3 12.90 -4.84 -8.58
CA PHE A 3 13.50 -3.66 -7.92
C PHE A 3 14.11 -3.94 -6.53
N ILE A 4 13.92 -5.15 -5.99
CA ILE A 4 14.67 -5.56 -4.80
C ILE A 4 16.18 -5.59 -5.09
N CYS A 5 16.58 -6.02 -6.29
CA CYS A 5 17.97 -6.06 -6.71
C CYS A 5 18.43 -4.65 -7.16
N PRO A 6 19.53 -4.12 -6.60
CA PRO A 6 20.01 -2.77 -6.90
C PRO A 6 20.23 -2.48 -8.39
N GLU A 7 20.70 -3.47 -9.15
CA GLU A 7 21.01 -3.39 -10.58
C GLU A 7 19.80 -3.10 -11.47
N PHE A 8 18.57 -3.35 -10.99
CA PHE A 8 17.34 -3.02 -11.72
C PHE A 8 16.68 -1.71 -11.28
N ARG A 9 17.18 -1.04 -10.23
CA ARG A 9 16.52 0.16 -9.66
C ARG A 9 16.57 1.38 -10.58
N TYR A 10 17.45 1.42 -11.57
CA TYR A 10 17.48 2.49 -12.57
C TYR A 10 16.17 2.60 -13.36
N LEU A 11 15.42 1.49 -13.49
CA LEU A 11 14.09 1.45 -14.11
C LEU A 11 13.03 2.20 -13.29
N MET A 12 13.30 2.47 -12.00
CA MET A 12 12.43 3.28 -11.13
C MET A 12 12.80 4.77 -11.14
N LYS A 13 13.61 5.26 -12.09
CA LYS A 13 13.94 6.68 -12.18
C LYS A 13 12.65 7.52 -12.28
N GLY A 14 12.44 8.46 -11.36
CA GLY A 14 11.23 9.28 -11.29
C GLY A 14 10.20 8.82 -10.27
N ILE A 15 10.43 7.69 -9.57
CA ILE A 15 9.50 7.15 -8.57
C ILE A 15 9.20 8.14 -7.43
N GLU A 16 10.10 9.07 -7.14
CA GLU A 16 9.92 10.12 -6.14
C GLU A 16 8.76 11.09 -6.46
N LYS A 17 8.33 11.13 -7.73
CA LYS A 17 7.22 11.95 -8.20
C LYS A 17 5.87 11.23 -8.11
N ALA A 18 5.87 9.92 -7.84
CA ALA A 18 4.63 9.16 -7.73
C ALA A 18 3.95 9.41 -6.37
N ASP A 19 2.62 9.53 -6.37
CA ASP A 19 1.82 9.63 -5.16
C ASP A 19 1.46 8.25 -4.57
N SER A 20 1.55 7.21 -5.39
CA SER A 20 1.36 5.82 -4.96
C SER A 20 2.18 4.85 -5.79
N PHE A 21 2.46 3.68 -5.23
CA PHE A 21 3.18 2.59 -5.90
C PHE A 21 2.57 1.26 -5.51
N ASN A 22 2.27 0.39 -6.48
CA ASN A 22 1.74 -0.96 -6.23
C ASN A 22 2.57 -2.02 -6.95
N PHE A 23 2.83 -3.13 -6.28
CA PHE A 23 3.33 -4.33 -6.93
C PHE A 23 2.70 -5.60 -6.33
N ASN A 24 2.78 -6.71 -7.07
CA ASN A 24 2.20 -7.98 -6.64
C ASN A 24 3.30 -8.96 -6.21
N PRO A 25 3.53 -9.18 -4.92
CA PRO A 25 4.39 -10.27 -4.43
C PRO A 25 4.00 -11.64 -4.99
N HIS A 26 2.71 -11.90 -5.18
CA HIS A 26 2.24 -13.21 -5.67
C HIS A 26 2.63 -13.52 -7.12
N LYS A 27 3.17 -12.55 -7.87
CA LYS A 27 3.65 -12.80 -9.23
C LYS A 27 5.05 -13.39 -9.24
N TRP A 28 6.02 -12.74 -8.60
CA TRP A 28 7.45 -13.08 -8.69
C TRP A 28 8.22 -12.88 -7.37
N MET A 29 7.57 -13.06 -6.21
CA MET A 29 8.23 -13.01 -4.88
C MET A 29 7.91 -14.23 -4.01
N LEU A 30 7.49 -15.35 -4.59
CA LEU A 30 7.18 -16.59 -3.86
C LEU A 30 6.11 -16.43 -2.76
N VAL A 31 5.18 -15.47 -2.96
CA VAL A 31 3.98 -15.32 -2.12
C VAL A 31 2.83 -16.06 -2.82
N ASN A 32 2.00 -16.78 -2.07
CA ASN A 32 0.82 -17.42 -2.64
C ASN A 32 -0.22 -16.37 -3.07
N PHE A 33 -1.07 -16.70 -4.03
CA PHE A 33 -2.17 -15.82 -4.44
C PHE A 33 -3.29 -15.80 -3.39
N ASP A 34 -3.85 -14.65 -2.99
CA ASP A 34 -3.62 -13.27 -3.45
C ASP A 34 -2.71 -12.43 -2.52
N CYS A 35 -1.99 -11.46 -3.10
CA CYS A 35 -1.18 -10.49 -2.35
C CYS A 35 -0.76 -9.31 -3.24
N SER A 36 -1.36 -8.14 -3.07
CA SER A 36 -0.96 -6.90 -3.75
C SER A 36 -0.55 -5.88 -2.70
N THR A 37 0.68 -5.38 -2.80
CA THR A 37 1.22 -4.41 -1.84
C THR A 37 1.21 -3.03 -2.45
N MET A 38 0.60 -2.08 -1.73
CA MET A 38 0.45 -0.69 -2.15
C MET A 38 1.11 0.23 -1.13
N TRP A 39 1.87 1.21 -1.63
CA TRP A 39 2.45 2.31 -0.89
C TRP A 39 1.77 3.59 -1.31
N LEU A 40 1.49 4.45 -0.33
CA LEU A 40 0.92 5.77 -0.52
C LEU A 40 1.89 6.80 0.03
N LYS A 41 2.10 7.88 -0.71
CA LYS A 41 2.87 9.04 -0.24
C LYS A 41 2.11 9.79 0.86
N ASP A 42 0.80 9.91 0.68
CA ASP A 42 -0.12 10.43 1.67
C ASP A 42 -1.31 9.45 1.82
N PRO A 43 -1.42 8.72 2.95
CA PRO A 43 -2.51 7.79 3.17
C PRO A 43 -3.86 8.49 3.39
N THR A 44 -3.89 9.79 3.71
CA THR A 44 -5.14 10.53 3.98
C THR A 44 -6.07 10.56 2.78
N TYR A 45 -5.54 10.54 1.55
CA TYR A 45 -6.36 10.47 0.34
C TYR A 45 -7.25 9.23 0.32
N VAL A 46 -6.70 8.08 0.70
CA VAL A 46 -7.44 6.82 0.72
C VAL A 46 -8.32 6.74 1.96
N ILE A 47 -7.81 7.08 3.14
CA ILE A 47 -8.60 7.08 4.38
C ILE A 47 -9.84 7.97 4.20
N ASN A 48 -9.69 9.21 3.73
CA ASN A 48 -10.81 10.14 3.58
C ASN A 48 -11.79 9.71 2.49
N ALA A 49 -11.32 9.10 1.40
CA ALA A 49 -12.17 8.64 0.31
C ALA A 49 -13.02 7.42 0.70
N PHE A 50 -12.51 6.56 1.59
CA PHE A 50 -13.18 5.32 1.98
C PHE A 50 -13.86 5.38 3.36
N ASN A 51 -13.47 6.30 4.24
CA ASN A 51 -13.90 6.36 5.64
C ASN A 51 -15.39 6.03 5.88
N VAL A 52 -15.63 4.97 6.66
CA VAL A 52 -16.95 4.59 7.20
C VAL A 52 -16.86 4.46 8.73
N ASP A 53 -17.80 5.04 9.48
CA ASP A 53 -17.86 4.95 10.95
C ASP A 53 -19.11 4.22 11.48
N PRO A 54 -19.31 2.92 11.18
CA PRO A 54 -20.42 2.17 11.73
C PRO A 54 -20.12 1.71 13.16
N LEU A 55 -21.12 1.79 14.05
CA LEU A 55 -20.96 1.47 15.47
C LEU A 55 -20.36 0.08 15.74
N TYR A 56 -20.67 -0.91 14.89
CA TYR A 56 -20.22 -2.30 15.02
C TYR A 56 -18.78 -2.55 14.57
N LEU A 57 -18.08 -1.55 14.00
CA LEU A 57 -16.65 -1.63 13.67
C LEU A 57 -15.77 -0.83 14.63
N LYS A 58 -16.36 -0.12 15.61
CA LYS A 58 -15.60 0.68 16.57
C LYS A 58 -14.78 -0.22 17.50
N HIS A 59 -13.56 0.20 17.78
CA HIS A 59 -12.65 -0.48 18.70
C HIS A 59 -11.70 0.52 19.38
N ASP A 60 -11.18 0.15 20.54
CA ASP A 60 -10.38 1.05 21.39
C ASP A 60 -9.09 1.54 20.72
N MET A 61 -8.56 0.77 19.77
CA MET A 61 -7.33 1.10 19.04
C MET A 61 -7.54 2.00 17.81
N GLN A 62 -8.72 2.62 17.63
CA GLN A 62 -8.95 3.52 16.50
C GLN A 62 -7.91 4.66 16.48
N GLY A 63 -7.36 4.94 15.30
CA GLY A 63 -6.29 5.93 15.12
C GLY A 63 -4.87 5.45 15.45
N SER A 64 -4.69 4.25 16.01
CA SER A 64 -3.34 3.66 16.21
C SER A 64 -2.69 3.20 14.90
N ALA A 65 -3.52 2.89 13.90
CA ALA A 65 -3.13 2.63 12.52
C ALA A 65 -4.24 3.13 11.59
N PRO A 66 -3.92 3.45 10.33
CA PRO A 66 -4.92 3.72 9.31
C PRO A 66 -5.91 2.55 9.18
N ASP A 67 -7.20 2.82 9.37
CA ASP A 67 -8.26 1.87 9.04
C ASP A 67 -8.68 2.15 7.59
N TYR A 68 -8.36 1.20 6.70
CA TYR A 68 -8.74 1.26 5.30
C TYR A 68 -10.03 0.44 5.13
N ARG A 69 -11.18 1.08 5.33
CA ARG A 69 -12.50 0.50 5.13
C ARG A 69 -13.41 1.50 4.45
#